data_AF-A0A397SVH3-F1
#
_entry.id   AF-A0A397SVH3-F1
#
_cell.length_a   1.000
_cell.length_b   1.000
_cell.length_c   1.000
_cell.angle_alpha   90.00
_cell.angle_beta   90.00
_cell.angle_gamma   90.00
#
_symmetry.space_group_name_H-M   'P 1'
#
loop_
_entity.id
_entity.type
_entity.pdbx_description
1 polymer ?
#
loop_
_entity_poly.entity_id
_entity_poly.type
_entity_poly.pdbx_seq_one_letter_code
_entity_poly.pdbx_strand_id
1 'polypeptide(L)' 'ISNIRDKLVYVAIQRADALTDYNNDLVKRYEFMQQTILADESLTNDEKSEAIKELNKYHDFDKILYNKGKKKNL' A
#
# COMPACT_ATOMS: atom_id res chain seq x y z
N ILE A 1 -15.59 -7.20 18.16
CA ILE A 1 -14.75 -7.94 17.19
C ILE A 1 -15.08 -7.38 15.83
N SER A 2 -14.13 -6.73 15.17
CA SER A 2 -14.31 -6.29 13.78
C SER A 2 -14.17 -7.51 12.87
N ASN A 3 -15.13 -7.73 11.97
CA ASN A 3 -15.06 -8.81 11.00
C ASN A 3 -14.38 -8.28 9.73
N ILE A 4 -13.05 -8.25 9.76
CA ILE A 4 -12.24 -7.80 8.62
C ILE A 4 -12.37 -8.83 7.51
N ARG A 5 -12.80 -8.38 6.32
CA ARG A 5 -12.87 -9.23 5.12
C ARG A 5 -11.54 -9.14 4.39
N ASP A 6 -10.59 -10.01 4.75
CA ASP A 6 -9.22 -10.01 4.18
C ASP A 6 -9.19 -9.98 2.65
N LYS A 7 -10.15 -10.65 2.00
CA LYS A 7 -10.27 -10.63 0.54
C LYS A 7 -10.53 -9.22 -0.01
N LEU A 8 -11.35 -8.41 0.64
CA LEU A 8 -11.62 -7.04 0.21
C LEU A 8 -10.44 -6.12 0.49
N VAL A 9 -9.78 -6.29 1.65
CA VAL A 9 -8.53 -5.61 1.97
C VAL A 9 -7.49 -5.86 0.88
N TYR A 10 -7.26 -7.12 0.51
CA TYR A 10 -6.32 -7.50 -0.54
C TYR A 10 -6.72 -6.92 -1.91
N VAL A 11 -8.00 -7.02 -2.29
CA VAL A 11 -8.50 -6.48 -3.57
C VAL A 11 -8.33 -4.96 -3.64
N ALA A 12 -8.57 -4.23 -2.54
CA ALA A 12 -8.39 -2.78 -2.51
C ALA A 12 -6.93 -2.38 -2.70
N ILE A 13 -5.99 -3.08 -2.05
CA ILE A 13 -4.55 -2.86 -2.26
C ILE A 13 -4.16 -3.13 -3.72
N GLN A 14 -4.61 -4.25 -4.30
CA GLN A 14 -4.30 -4.60 -5.69
C GLN A 14 -4.87 -3.59 -6.70
N ARG A 15 -6.07 -3.05 -6.42
CA ARG A 15 -6.65 -1.98 -7.25
C ARG A 15 -5.86 -0.68 -7.14
N ALA A 16 -5.48 -0.29 -5.93
CA ALA A 16 -4.67 0.89 -5.70
C ALA A 16 -3.31 0.79 -6.42
N ASP A 17 -2.66 -0.38 -6.36
CA ASP A 17 -1.42 -0.69 -7.08
C ASP A 17 -1.61 -0.61 -8.60
N ALA A 18 -2.66 -1.26 -9.14
CA ALA A 18 -2.95 -1.23 -10.57
C ALA A 18 -3.27 0.17 -11.13
N LEU A 19 -3.83 1.06 -10.30
CA LEU A 19 -4.11 2.46 -10.66
C LEU A 19 -2.90 3.38 -10.50
N THR A 20 -1.84 2.91 -9.85
CA THR A 20 -0.67 3.73 -9.55
C THR A 20 0.13 4.01 -10.81
N ASP A 21 0.44 5.29 -11.05
CA ASP A 21 1.36 5.68 -12.11
C ASP A 21 2.83 5.48 -11.66
N TYR A 22 3.44 4.41 -12.18
CA TYR A 22 4.83 4.04 -11.89
C TYR A 22 5.88 4.94 -12.58
N ASN A 23 5.50 6.05 -13.21
CA ASN A 23 6.44 7.09 -13.60
C ASN A 23 6.74 8.08 -12.46
N ASN A 24 5.90 8.14 -11.42
CA ASN A 24 6.10 9.02 -10.27
C ASN A 24 7.16 8.50 -9.28
N ASP A 25 7.61 9.33 -8.34
CA ASP A 25 8.46 8.87 -7.24
C ASP A 25 7.71 7.97 -6.24
N LEU A 26 8.47 7.22 -5.42
CA LEU A 26 7.90 6.26 -4.47
C LEU A 26 6.96 6.92 -3.44
N VAL A 27 7.22 8.17 -3.04
CA VAL A 27 6.41 8.88 -2.05
C VAL A 27 5.04 9.18 -2.65
N LYS A 28 5.00 9.74 -3.86
CA LYS A 28 3.75 10.03 -4.57
C LYS A 28 2.93 8.77 -4.86
N ARG A 29 3.57 7.68 -5.27
CA ARG A 29 2.89 6.39 -5.48
C ARG A 29 2.22 5.91 -4.19
N TYR A 30 2.96 5.96 -3.09
CA TYR A 30 2.46 5.52 -1.80
C TYR A 30 1.30 6.40 -1.30
N GLU A 31 1.41 7.73 -1.39
CA GLU A 31 0.33 8.66 -1.05
C GLU A 31 -0.93 8.39 -1.89
N PHE A 32 -0.77 8.17 -3.20
CA PHE A 32 -1.86 7.84 -4.10
C PHE A 32 -2.57 6.53 -3.73
N MET A 33 -1.80 5.48 -3.41
CA MET A 33 -2.37 4.20 -3.00
C MET A 33 -3.15 4.32 -1.68
N GLN A 34 -2.63 5.08 -0.72
CA GLN A 34 -3.35 5.35 0.54
C GLN A 34 -4.66 6.08 0.30
N GLN A 35 -4.66 7.13 -0.52
CA GLN A 35 -5.88 7.88 -0.87
C GLN A 35 -6.91 7.00 -1.57
N THR A 36 -6.47 6.14 -2.49
CA THR A 36 -7.35 5.20 -3.20
C THR A 36 -8.02 4.23 -2.23
N ILE A 37 -7.28 3.66 -1.28
CA ILE A 37 -7.82 2.76 -0.24
C ILE A 37 -8.79 3.50 0.68
N LEU A 38 -8.45 4.72 1.11
CA LEU A 38 -9.29 5.52 2.01
C LEU A 38 -10.60 5.96 1.34
N ALA A 39 -10.58 6.17 0.02
CA ALA A 39 -11.76 6.50 -0.78
C ALA A 39 -12.64 5.28 -1.14
N ASP A 40 -12.17 4.04 -0.92
CA ASP A 40 -12.95 2.84 -1.25
C ASP A 40 -14.14 2.67 -0.29
N GLU A 41 -15.34 3.00 -0.76
CA GLU A 41 -16.59 2.90 0.00
C GLU A 41 -17.02 1.45 0.28
N SER A 42 -16.43 0.46 -0.40
CA SER A 42 -16.71 -0.96 -0.13
C SER A 42 -16.06 -1.48 1.16
N LEU A 43 -15.10 -0.72 1.69
CA LEU A 43 -14.38 -1.03 2.92
C LEU A 43 -14.98 -0.29 4.13
N THR A 44 -15.04 -0.99 5.25
CA THR A 44 -15.25 -0.38 6.57
C THR A 44 -13.99 0.37 7.02
N ASN A 45 -14.12 1.25 8.02
CA ASN A 45 -12.97 1.98 8.57
C ASN A 45 -11.88 1.04 9.11
N ASP A 46 -12.26 -0.09 9.70
CA ASP A 46 -11.30 -1.08 10.20
C ASP A 46 -10.55 -1.76 9.05
N GLU A 47 -11.25 -2.08 7.96
CA GLU A 47 -10.63 -2.66 6.76
C GLU A 47 -9.72 -1.67 6.04
N LYS A 48 -10.08 -0.39 5.98
CA LYS A 48 -9.21 0.67 5.47
C LYS A 48 -7.93 0.76 6.29
N SER A 49 -8.06 0.72 7.62
CA SER A 49 -6.91 0.73 8.53
C SER A 49 -6.00 -0.49 8.32
N GLU A 50 -6.57 -1.69 8.18
CA GLU A 50 -5.80 -2.90 7.92
C GLU A 50 -5.14 -2.88 6.53
N ALA A 51 -5.83 -2.37 5.51
CA ALA A 51 -5.27 -2.22 4.17
C ALA A 51 -4.07 -1.26 4.14
N ILE A 52 -4.16 -0.13 4.84
CA ILE A 52 -3.03 0.80 5.01
C ILE A 52 -1.88 0.12 5.75
N LYS A 53 -2.16 -0.62 6.83
CA LYS A 53 -1.14 -1.35 7.58
C LYS A 53 -0.41 -2.39 6.73
N GLU A 54 -1.12 -3.13 5.89
CA GLU A 54 -0.51 -4.06 4.92
C GLU A 54 0.30 -3.32 3.85
N LEU A 55 -0.22 -2.22 3.30
CA LEU A 55 0.52 -1.37 2.35
C LEU A 55 1.84 -0.84 2.94
N ASN A 56 1.84 -0.45 4.21
CA ASN A 56 3.04 0.01 4.91
C ASN A 56 4.10 -1.10 5.01
N LYS A 57 3.69 -2.35 5.26
CA LYS A 57 4.62 -3.50 5.29
C LYS A 57 5.29 -3.73 3.93
N TYR A 58 4.54 -3.61 2.83
CA TYR A 58 5.10 -3.68 1.47
C TYR A 58 6.11 -2.56 1.23
N HIS A 59 5.77 -1.32 1.60
CA HIS A 59 6.65 -0.17 1.38
C HIS A 59 7.94 -0.21 2.22
N ASP A 60 7.87 -0.69 3.47
CA ASP A 60 9.06 -0.89 4.30
C ASP A 60 9.95 -2.02 3.76
N PHE A 61 9.36 -3.08 3.20
CA PHE A 61 10.09 -4.14 2.51
C PHE A 61 10.80 -3.63 1.26
N ASP A 62 10.12 -2.84 0.42
CA ASP A 62 10.71 -2.22 -0.77
C ASP A 62 11.82 -1.23 -0.41
N LYS A 63 11.66 -0.44 0.65
CA LYS A 63 12.74 0.41 1.18
C LYS A 63 13.94 -0.41 1.63
N ILE A 64 13.74 -1.53 2.32
CA ILE A 64 14.84 -2.41 2.76
C ILE A 64 15.54 -3.01 1.53
N LEU A 65 14.82 -3.49 0.53
CA LEU A 65 15.39 -4.04 -0.71
C LEU A 65 16.16 -2.98 -1.50
N TYR A 66 15.58 -1.79 -1.69
CA TYR A 66 16.20 -0.70 -2.43
C TYR A 66 17.40 -0.11 -1.68
N ASN A 67 17.34 -0.01 -0.34
CA ASN A 67 18.47 0.41 0.48
C ASN A 67 19.59 -0.64 0.56
N LYS A 68 19.27 -1.94 0.51
CA LYS A 68 20.27 -3.01 0.33
C LYS A 68 20.93 -2.92 -1.05
N GLY A 69 20.20 -2.52 -2.10
CA GLY A 69 20.76 -2.24 -3.42
C GLY A 69 21.69 -1.01 -3.46
N LYS A 70 21.37 0.05 -2.70
CA LYS A 70 22.23 1.25 -2.59
C LYS A 70 23.46 1.05 -1.69
N LYS A 71 23.41 0.18 -0.68
CA LYS A 71 24.58 -0.20 0.13
C LYS A 71 25.42 -1.30 -0.54
N LYS A 72 25.95 -1.03 -1.73
CA LYS A 72 27.05 -1.84 -2.30
C LYS A 72 27.91 -1.11 -3.34
N ASN A 73 28.10 0.19 -3.19
CA ASN A 73 29.18 0.94 -3.86
C ASN A 73 29.55 2.14 -2.97
N LEU A 74 30.34 1.90 -1.93
CA LEU A 74 31.30 2.84 -1.33
C LEU A 74 32.36 2.00 -0.62
#